data_AF-R4G4Y5-F1
#
_entry.id   AF-R4G4Y5-F1
#
_cell.length_a   1.000
_cell.length_b   1.000
_cell.length_c   1.000
_cell.angle_alpha   90.00
_cell.angle_beta   90.00
_cell.angle_gamma   90.00
#
_symmetry.space_group_name_H-M   'P 1'
#
loop_
_entity.id
_entity.type
_entity.pdbx_description
1 polymer ?
#
loop_
_entity_poly.entity_id
_entity_poly.type
_entity_poly.pdbx_seq_one_letter_code
_entity_poly.pdbx_strand_id
1 'polypeptide(L)'
;MNGINLISYFIMVLLVTGPAAAGPIAAGICYAGCAAVVVACFSAAGFTFGTVPGSQIAAVPALTACNSAFGICEAACVAALVTPTP
;
A
#
# COMPACT_ATOMS: atom_id res chain seq x y z
N MET A 1 5.28 34.75 -20.50
CA MET A 1 6.19 33.59 -20.39
C MET A 1 5.89 32.69 -21.58
N ASN A 2 6.78 32.60 -22.57
CA ASN A 2 6.52 31.83 -23.79
C ASN A 2 6.76 30.33 -23.56
N GLY A 3 6.05 29.47 -24.28
CA GLY A 3 6.05 28.01 -24.06
C GLY A 3 7.44 27.35 -24.07
N ILE A 4 8.38 27.89 -24.84
CA ILE A 4 9.78 27.44 -24.89
C ILE A 4 10.53 27.63 -23.57
N ASN A 5 10.30 28.76 -22.87
CA ASN A 5 10.95 29.02 -21.58
C ASN A 5 10.35 28.13 -20.47
N LEU A 6 9.08 27.78 -20.58
CA LEU A 6 8.40 26.87 -19.64
C LEU A 6 8.92 25.43 -19.76
N ILE A 7 9.12 24.96 -21.00
CA ILE A 7 9.70 23.64 -21.29
C ILE A 7 11.14 23.56 -20.77
N SER A 8 11.95 24.59 -21.01
CA SER A 8 13.34 24.63 -20.56
C SER A 8 13.46 24.59 -19.02
N TYR A 9 12.57 25.30 -18.32
CA TYR A 9 12.50 25.25 -16.86
C TYR A 9 12.10 23.86 -16.34
N PHE A 10 11.14 23.22 -16.99
CA PHE A 10 10.69 21.87 -16.63
C PHE A 10 11.82 20.85 -16.76
N ILE A 11 12.57 20.88 -17.86
CA ILE A 11 13.71 19.98 -18.09
C ILE A 11 14.79 20.16 -17.02
N MET A 12 15.08 21.41 -16.62
CA MET A 12 16.06 21.68 -15.56
C MET A 12 15.63 21.13 -14.19
N VAL A 13 14.33 21.20 -13.85
CA VAL A 13 13.81 20.63 -12.60
C VAL A 13 13.96 19.10 -12.58
N LEU A 14 13.58 18.42 -13.67
CA LEU A 14 13.68 16.95 -13.75
C LEU A 14 15.13 16.45 -13.66
N LEU A 15 16.09 17.23 -14.20
CA LEU A 15 17.51 16.86 -14.19
C LEU A 15 18.14 16.99 -12.79
N VAL A 16 17.63 17.89 -11.94
CA VAL A 16 18.14 18.14 -10.58
C VAL A 16 17.56 17.17 -9.56
N THR A 17 16.37 16.63 -9.76
CA THR A 17 15.69 15.79 -8.76
C THR A 17 16.17 14.33 -8.70
N GLY A 18 16.89 13.82 -9.71
CA GLY A 18 17.37 12.43 -9.76
C GLY A 18 16.25 11.36 -9.68
N PRO A 19 16.53 10.07 -9.92
CA PRO A 19 15.57 9.02 -9.60
C PRO A 19 15.51 8.86 -8.08
N ALA A 20 14.40 9.25 -7.46
CA ALA A 20 14.14 8.84 -6.08
C ALA A 20 14.02 7.32 -6.08
N ALA A 21 14.95 6.63 -5.40
CA ALA A 21 14.72 5.27 -4.94
C ALA A 21 13.61 5.35 -3.88
N ALA A 22 12.37 5.43 -4.37
CA ALA A 22 11.18 5.14 -3.60
C ALA A 22 11.42 3.79 -2.89
N GLY A 23 10.77 3.51 -1.77
CA GLY A 23 11.11 2.38 -0.91
C GLY A 23 10.26 1.13 -1.12
N PRO A 24 10.35 0.40 -2.25
CA PRO A 24 9.53 -0.79 -2.50
C PRO A 24 9.87 -1.92 -1.54
N ILE A 25 11.10 -1.95 -1.00
CA ILE A 25 11.48 -2.92 0.03
C ILE A 25 10.70 -2.64 1.32
N ALA A 26 10.69 -1.39 1.78
CA ALA A 26 9.96 -1.00 2.99
C ALA A 26 8.44 -1.20 2.82
N ALA A 27 7.89 -0.83 1.65
CA ALA A 27 6.50 -1.09 1.31
C ALA A 27 6.20 -2.60 1.31
N GLY A 28 7.05 -3.42 0.68
CA GLY A 28 6.90 -4.87 0.64
C GLY A 28 6.89 -5.52 2.03
N ILE A 29 7.76 -5.06 2.94
CA ILE A 29 7.76 -5.50 4.34
C ILE A 29 6.46 -5.13 5.04
N CYS A 30 5.97 -3.90 4.83
CA CYS A 30 4.70 -3.43 5.38
C CYS A 30 3.51 -4.28 4.89
N TYR A 31 3.41 -4.49 3.56
CA TYR A 31 2.39 -5.33 2.94
C TYR A 31 2.42 -6.78 3.48
N ALA A 32 3.61 -7.37 3.59
CA ALA A 32 3.77 -8.70 4.16
C ALA A 32 3.29 -8.76 5.62
N GLY A 33 3.57 -7.72 6.42
CA GLY A 33 3.08 -7.59 7.79
C GLY A 33 1.56 -7.49 7.87
N CYS A 34 0.94 -6.64 7.06
CA CYS A 34 -0.52 -6.51 6.98
C CYS A 34 -1.18 -7.84 6.59
N ALA A 35 -0.59 -8.55 5.62
CA ALA A 35 -1.04 -9.88 5.18
C ALA A 35 -0.95 -10.91 6.32
N ALA A 36 0.14 -10.93 7.10
CA ALA A 36 0.28 -11.83 8.23
C ALA A 36 -0.79 -11.56 9.32
N VAL A 37 -1.10 -10.29 9.60
CA VAL A 37 -2.12 -9.90 10.59
C VAL A 37 -3.52 -10.33 10.14
N VAL A 38 -3.89 -10.10 8.88
CA VAL A 38 -5.23 -10.50 8.39
C VAL A 38 -5.40 -12.02 8.37
N VAL A 39 -4.36 -12.76 8.02
CA VAL A 39 -4.35 -14.23 8.09
C VAL A 39 -4.58 -14.70 9.52
N ALA A 40 -3.90 -14.10 10.50
CA ALA A 40 -4.09 -14.42 11.91
C ALA A 40 -5.52 -14.08 12.39
N CYS A 41 -6.06 -12.93 11.98
CA CYS A 41 -7.40 -12.47 12.34
C CYS A 41 -8.50 -13.39 11.79
N PHE A 42 -8.40 -13.78 10.51
CA PHE A 42 -9.30 -14.76 9.90
C PHE A 42 -9.17 -16.13 10.57
N SER A 43 -7.94 -16.56 10.87
CA SER A 43 -7.69 -17.84 11.55
C SER A 43 -8.29 -17.88 12.96
N ALA A 44 -8.22 -16.77 13.70
CA ALA A 44 -8.87 -16.63 15.01
C ALA A 44 -10.41 -16.69 14.91
N ALA A 45 -10.98 -16.26 13.77
CA ALA A 45 -12.40 -16.42 13.47
C ALA A 45 -12.77 -17.83 12.93
N GLY A 46 -11.79 -18.71 12.73
CA GLY A 46 -12.00 -20.07 12.19
C GLY A 46 -12.06 -20.15 10.67
N PHE A 47 -11.57 -19.14 9.95
CA PHE A 47 -11.58 -19.07 8.50
C PHE A 47 -10.17 -18.93 7.93
N THR A 48 -9.98 -19.41 6.69
CA THR A 48 -8.75 -19.20 5.94
C THR A 48 -8.87 -17.95 5.07
N PHE A 49 -7.99 -16.97 5.26
CA PHE A 49 -7.97 -15.76 4.44
C PHE A 49 -7.76 -16.10 2.95
N GLY A 50 -8.46 -15.40 2.06
CA GLY A 50 -8.40 -15.63 0.61
C GLY A 50 -9.27 -16.78 0.08
N THR A 51 -9.83 -17.63 0.94
CA THR A 51 -10.74 -18.72 0.52
C THR A 51 -12.20 -18.40 0.78
N VAL A 52 -12.49 -17.35 1.55
CA VAL A 52 -13.86 -16.97 1.92
C VAL A 52 -14.45 -16.04 0.85
N PRO A 53 -15.62 -16.37 0.27
CA PRO A 53 -16.29 -15.48 -0.68
C PRO A 53 -16.77 -14.20 0.00
N GLY A 54 -16.78 -13.10 -0.75
CA GLY A 54 -17.12 -11.77 -0.23
C GLY A 54 -18.49 -11.67 0.45
N SER A 55 -19.48 -12.46 0.01
CA SER A 55 -20.80 -12.53 0.65
C SER A 55 -20.73 -13.08 2.07
N GLN A 56 -19.86 -14.06 2.33
CA GLN A 56 -19.63 -14.60 3.68
C GLN A 56 -18.82 -13.64 4.55
N ILE A 57 -17.84 -12.92 3.96
CA ILE A 57 -17.10 -11.86 4.67
C ILE A 57 -18.05 -10.75 5.14
N ALA A 58 -19.02 -10.36 4.31
CA ALA A 58 -20.03 -9.35 4.66
C ALA A 58 -21.03 -9.85 5.71
N ALA A 59 -21.32 -11.15 5.73
CA ALA A 59 -22.26 -11.75 6.68
C ALA A 59 -21.65 -12.01 8.08
N VAL A 60 -20.33 -12.10 8.19
CA VAL A 60 -19.64 -12.34 9.47
C VAL A 60 -18.91 -11.07 9.93
N PRO A 61 -19.38 -10.39 11.00
CA PRO A 61 -18.83 -9.09 11.42
C PRO A 61 -17.32 -9.12 11.70
N ALA A 62 -16.82 -10.22 12.27
CA ALA A 62 -15.40 -10.39 12.54
C ALA A 62 -14.56 -10.38 11.25
N LEU A 63 -15.00 -11.08 10.20
CA LEU A 63 -14.27 -11.14 8.93
C LEU A 63 -14.31 -9.79 8.20
N THR A 64 -15.45 -9.11 8.24
CA THR A 64 -15.58 -7.73 7.75
C THR A 64 -14.57 -6.81 8.44
N ALA A 65 -14.49 -6.85 9.77
CA ALA A 65 -13.55 -6.03 10.53
C ALA A 65 -12.08 -6.37 10.20
N CYS A 66 -11.72 -7.65 10.16
CA CYS A 66 -10.37 -8.10 9.77
C CYS A 66 -10.00 -7.59 8.36
N ASN A 67 -10.92 -7.70 7.40
CA ASN A 67 -10.68 -7.32 6.01
C ASN A 67 -10.61 -5.80 5.82
N SER A 68 -11.44 -5.04 6.54
CA SER A 68 -11.36 -3.58 6.56
C SER A 68 -10.05 -3.09 7.18
N ALA A 69 -9.62 -3.69 8.29
CA ALA A 69 -8.34 -3.37 8.92
C ALA A 69 -7.16 -3.67 7.99
N PHE A 70 -7.21 -4.78 7.26
CA PHE A 70 -6.24 -5.12 6.21
C PHE A 70 -6.15 -4.00 5.16
N GLY A 71 -7.27 -3.59 4.57
CA GLY A 71 -7.28 -2.52 3.57
C GLY A 71 -6.73 -1.19 4.08
N ILE A 72 -6.99 -0.82 5.35
CA ILE A 72 -6.43 0.39 5.97
C ILE A 72 -4.90 0.25 6.15
N CYS A 73 -4.44 -0.92 6.59
CA CYS A 73 -3.01 -1.23 6.75
C CYS A 73 -2.27 -1.12 5.41
N GLU A 74 -2.81 -1.74 4.36
CA GLU A 74 -2.27 -1.70 2.99
C GLU A 74 -2.21 -0.26 2.45
N ALA A 75 -3.25 0.54 2.71
CA ALA A 75 -3.26 1.95 2.31
C ALA A 75 -2.16 2.76 3.01
N ALA A 76 -1.87 2.48 4.28
CA ALA A 76 -0.78 3.11 5.01
C ALA A 76 0.61 2.72 4.46
N CYS A 77 0.77 1.50 3.95
CA CYS A 77 2.02 1.04 3.34
C CYS A 77 2.43 1.85 2.10
N VAL A 78 1.50 2.56 1.45
CA VAL A 78 1.82 3.49 0.35
C VAL A 78 2.76 4.59 0.81
N ALA A 79 2.68 5.01 2.07
CA ALA A 79 3.63 5.97 2.63
C ALA A 79 5.07 5.43 2.58
N ALA A 80 5.27 4.15 2.94
CA ALA A 80 6.57 3.49 2.86
C ALA A 80 7.06 3.33 1.41
N LEU A 81 6.14 3.24 0.44
CA LEU A 81 6.48 3.16 -0.97
C LEU A 81 7.04 4.49 -1.49
N VAL A 82 6.46 5.62 -1.09
CA VAL A 82 6.89 6.95 -1.57
C VAL A 82 8.03 7.55 -0.75
N THR A 83 8.32 7.00 0.43
CA THR A 83 9.49 7.43 1.22
C THR A 83 10.78 6.97 0.55
N PRO A 84 11.82 7.83 0.46
CA PRO A 84 13.14 7.44 0.00
C PRO A 84 13.70 6.31 0.87
N THR A 85 14.18 5.25 0.25
CA THR A 85 15.06 4.28 0.91
C THR A 85 16.47 4.86 1.02
N PRO A 86 17.17 4.63 2.15
CA PRO A 86 18.56 5.05 2.33
C PRO A 86 19.52 4.37 1.35
#